data_AF-A9BAQ8-F1
#
_entry.id   AF-A9BAQ8-F1
#
_cell.length_a   1.000
_cell.length_b   1.000
_cell.length_c   1.000
_cell.angle_alpha   90.00
_cell.angle_beta   90.00
_cell.angle_gamma   90.00
#
_symmetry.space_group_name_H-M   'P 1'
#
loop_
_entity.id
_entity.type
_entity.pdbx_description
1 polymer ?
#
loop_
_entity_poly.entity_id
_entity_poly.type
_entity_poly.pdbx_seq_one_letter_code
_entity_poly.pdbx_strand_id
1 'polypeptide(L)'
;MSTTDTSTHNLLNQVAKAADLCLIPWRHSVVDKSSNTNNGNSSSIDLILHIENRNIEGERVPEEDIDLEIFKSGLDLSITLAWSYYEQRPILWHGQHSVWMDAGTGKQCDAPSYSASFEAFVRRVRSLLIPDENH
;
A
#
# COMPACT_ATOMS: atom_id res chain seq x y z
N MET A 1 26.92 0.71 -6.77
CA MET A 1 25.52 0.40 -6.43
C MET A 1 25.48 0.09 -4.95
N SER A 2 24.89 0.98 -4.15
CA SER A 2 24.82 0.82 -2.69
C SER A 2 23.78 -0.24 -2.32
N THR A 3 24.02 -0.99 -1.25
CA THR A 3 23.16 -2.08 -0.76
C THR A 3 21.71 -1.64 -0.44
N THR A 4 21.50 -0.36 -0.14
CA THR A 4 20.21 0.26 0.12
C THR A 4 19.30 0.34 -1.12
N ASP A 5 19.87 0.52 -2.30
CA ASP A 5 19.14 0.64 -3.56
C ASP A 5 18.53 -0.72 -3.97
N THR A 6 19.29 -1.79 -3.74
CA THR A 6 18.86 -3.17 -3.97
C THR A 6 17.75 -3.60 -2.99
N SER A 7 17.82 -3.20 -1.71
CA SER A 7 16.79 -3.56 -0.73
C SER A 7 15.45 -2.87 -1.02
N THR A 8 15.46 -1.59 -1.38
CA THR A 8 14.25 -0.86 -1.75
C THR A 8 13.64 -1.45 -3.02
N HIS A 9 14.44 -1.70 -4.05
CA HIS A 9 13.94 -2.33 -5.27
C HIS A 9 13.34 -3.73 -5.02
N ASN A 10 13.92 -4.49 -4.09
CA ASN A 10 13.36 -5.78 -3.67
C ASN A 10 11.98 -5.62 -3.00
N LEU A 11 11.83 -4.67 -2.07
CA LEU A 11 10.54 -4.39 -1.43
C LEU A 11 9.47 -4.01 -2.46
N LEU A 12 9.75 -3.06 -3.37
CA LEU A 12 8.79 -2.63 -4.39
C LEU A 12 8.32 -3.80 -5.26
N ASN A 13 9.24 -4.69 -5.63
CA ASN A 13 8.91 -5.91 -6.38
C ASN A 13 8.03 -6.88 -5.58
N GLN A 14 8.24 -7.00 -4.26
CA GLN A 14 7.39 -7.84 -3.41
C GLN A 14 5.99 -7.24 -3.22
N VAL A 15 5.89 -5.91 -3.09
CA VAL A 15 4.60 -5.21 -3.06
C VAL A 15 3.84 -5.40 -4.36
N ALA A 16 4.50 -5.25 -5.52
CA ALA A 16 3.89 -5.50 -6.83
C ALA A 16 3.35 -6.93 -6.94
N LYS A 17 4.12 -7.94 -6.50
CA LYS A 17 3.67 -9.34 -6.47
C LYS A 17 2.49 -9.57 -5.53
N ALA A 18 2.45 -8.89 -4.38
CA ALA A 18 1.31 -8.98 -3.48
C ALA A 18 0.06 -8.37 -4.12
N ALA A 19 0.21 -7.27 -4.86
CA ALA A 19 -0.88 -6.64 -5.60
C ALA A 19 -1.41 -7.56 -6.71
N ASP A 20 -0.53 -8.14 -7.53
CA ASP A 20 -0.91 -9.09 -8.60
C ASP A 20 -1.70 -10.31 -8.08
N LEU A 21 -1.46 -10.73 -6.83
CA LEU A 21 -2.16 -11.86 -6.22
C LEU A 21 -3.52 -11.49 -5.62
N CYS A 22 -3.71 -10.24 -5.21
CA CYS A 22 -4.89 -9.83 -4.44
C CYS A 22 -5.85 -8.92 -5.23
N LEU A 23 -5.32 -8.13 -6.15
CA LEU A 23 -6.01 -7.06 -6.88
C LEU A 23 -6.25 -7.46 -8.34
N ILE A 24 -6.78 -8.66 -8.54
CA ILE A 24 -7.20 -9.15 -9.86
C ILE A 24 -8.29 -8.26 -10.46
N PRO A 25 -8.34 -8.06 -11.78
CA PRO A 25 -7.57 -8.74 -12.83
C PRO A 25 -6.29 -8.01 -13.28
N TRP A 26 -5.84 -7.01 -12.53
CA TRP A 26 -4.79 -6.09 -12.98
C TRP A 26 -3.37 -6.65 -12.81
N ARG A 27 -2.45 -6.10 -13.61
CA ARG A 27 -1.00 -6.25 -13.41
C ARG A 27 -0.43 -4.95 -12.85
N HIS A 28 0.51 -5.05 -11.93
CA HIS A 28 0.93 -3.90 -11.13
C HIS A 28 2.41 -3.57 -11.28
N SER A 29 2.72 -2.27 -11.34
CA SER A 29 4.04 -1.73 -11.02
C SER A 29 3.94 -0.81 -9.81
N VAL A 30 5.01 -0.69 -9.04
CA VAL A 30 5.02 0.13 -7.82
C VAL A 30 6.08 1.21 -7.95
N VAL A 31 5.68 2.45 -7.71
CA VAL A 31 6.54 3.63 -7.73
C VAL A 31 6.64 4.19 -6.33
N ASP A 32 7.86 4.42 -5.85
CA ASP A 32 8.11 5.10 -4.59
C ASP A 32 8.00 6.63 -4.79
N LYS A 33 7.08 7.26 -4.07
CA LYS A 33 6.82 8.71 -4.03
C LYS A 33 7.24 9.35 -2.69
N SER A 34 7.98 8.65 -1.83
CA SER A 34 8.44 9.16 -0.52
C SER A 34 9.42 10.34 -0.61
N SER A 35 9.93 10.65 -1.80
CA SER A 35 10.92 11.71 -2.05
C SER A 35 10.30 13.12 -2.08
N ASN A 36 9.84 13.60 -0.93
CA ASN A 36 9.70 15.04 -0.61
C ASN A 36 9.58 15.37 0.89
N THR A 37 9.64 14.39 1.81
CA THR A 37 9.39 14.59 3.25
C THR A 37 10.59 14.30 4.16
N ASN A 38 11.81 14.21 3.61
CA ASN A 38 13.04 13.95 4.37
C ASN A 38 13.47 15.13 5.27
N ASN A 39 12.70 15.40 6.32
CA ASN A 39 13.16 16.15 7.49
C ASN A 39 13.77 15.18 8.51
N GLY A 40 14.99 14.72 8.22
CA GLY A 40 16.05 14.56 9.23
C GLY A 40 15.85 13.64 10.44
N ASN A 41 15.01 12.60 10.42
CA ASN A 41 15.05 11.56 11.45
C ASN A 41 14.94 10.15 10.87
N SER A 42 16.07 9.46 10.84
CA SER A 42 16.35 8.23 10.13
C SER A 42 16.03 6.96 10.95
N SER A 43 14.75 6.68 11.20
CA SER A 43 14.33 5.36 11.73
C SER A 43 12.87 4.95 11.44
N SER A 44 12.05 5.80 10.82
CA SER A 44 10.68 5.44 10.41
C SER A 44 10.65 4.95 8.95
N ILE A 45 9.99 3.81 8.72
CA ILE A 45 9.55 3.41 7.37
C ILE A 45 8.31 4.24 7.11
N ASP A 46 8.52 5.45 6.60
CA ASP A 46 7.45 6.28 6.05
C ASP A 46 7.54 6.18 4.53
N LEU A 47 6.71 5.32 3.94
CA LEU A 47 6.68 5.07 2.51
C LEU A 47 5.36 5.55 1.94
N ILE A 48 5.45 6.26 0.82
CA ILE A 48 4.31 6.64 0.00
C ILE A 48 4.52 5.94 -1.33
N LEU A 49 3.76 4.88 -1.59
CA LEU A 49 3.87 4.08 -2.79
C LEU A 49 2.65 4.33 -3.67
N HIS A 50 2.89 4.41 -4.97
CA HIS A 50 1.84 4.48 -5.98
C HIS A 50 1.84 3.19 -6.78
N ILE A 51 0.70 2.51 -6.78
CA ILE A 51 0.50 1.24 -7.47
C ILE A 51 -0.17 1.56 -8.80
N GLU A 52 0.58 1.35 -9.87
CA GLU A 52 0.12 1.57 -11.23
C GLU A 52 -0.47 0.30 -11.83
N ASN A 53 -1.70 0.38 -12.31
CA ASN A 53 -2.45 -0.73 -12.84
C ASN A 53 -2.34 -0.79 -14.37
N ARG A 54 -2.26 -2.02 -14.88
CA ARG A 54 -2.31 -2.34 -16.30
C ARG A 54 -3.31 -3.46 -16.57
N ASN A 55 -3.98 -3.40 -17.71
CA ASN A 55 -4.82 -4.49 -18.20
C ASN A 55 -3.95 -5.68 -18.66
N ILE A 56 -4.61 -6.76 -19.11
CA ILE A 56 -3.91 -7.99 -19.52
C ILE A 56 -3.07 -7.79 -20.80
N GLU A 57 -3.44 -6.80 -21.61
CA GLU A 57 -2.71 -6.34 -22.79
C GLU A 57 -1.48 -5.47 -22.43
N GLY A 58 -1.35 -5.06 -21.16
CA GLY A 58 -0.24 -4.25 -20.65
C GLY A 58 -0.44 -2.74 -20.75
N GLU A 59 -1.63 -2.28 -21.13
CA GLU A 59 -2.00 -0.87 -21.24
C GLU A 59 -2.29 -0.29 -19.85
N ARG A 60 -1.89 0.97 -19.61
CA ARG A 60 -2.15 1.67 -18.34
C ARG A 60 -3.64 1.92 -18.14
N VAL A 61 -4.09 1.71 -16.90
CA VAL A 61 -5.46 2.03 -16.46
C VAL A 61 -5.41 2.92 -15.21
N PRO A 62 -5.14 4.23 -15.36
CA PRO A 62 -4.91 5.13 -14.23
C PRO A 62 -6.08 5.25 -13.26
N GLU A 63 -7.30 5.02 -13.72
CA GLU A 63 -8.51 5.04 -12.89
C GLU A 63 -8.50 3.94 -11.83
N GLU A 64 -7.72 2.88 -12.06
CA GLU A 64 -7.59 1.73 -11.16
C GLU A 64 -6.32 1.80 -10.31
N ASP A 65 -5.52 2.87 -10.46
CA ASP A 65 -4.33 3.09 -9.64
C ASP A 65 -4.72 3.33 -8.17
N ILE A 66 -3.83 2.88 -7.29
CA ILE A 66 -4.03 2.89 -5.85
C ILE A 66 -2.84 3.54 -5.17
N ASP A 67 -3.11 4.45 -4.23
CA ASP A 67 -2.10 4.99 -3.33
C ASP A 67 -2.03 4.17 -2.04
N LEU A 68 -0.81 3.82 -1.66
CA LEU A 68 -0.49 3.02 -0.49
C LEU A 68 0.47 3.83 0.38
N GLU A 69 0.02 4.18 1.58
CA GLU A 69 0.85 4.87 2.56
C GLU A 69 1.17 3.91 3.71
N ILE A 70 2.42 3.92 4.14
CA ILE A 70 2.93 3.07 5.20
C ILE A 70 3.60 3.95 6.22
N PHE A 71 3.14 3.87 7.45
CA PHE A 71 3.63 4.68 8.56
C PHE A 71 3.99 3.80 9.73
N LYS A 72 5.11 4.12 10.39
CA LYS A 72 5.48 3.47 11.65
C LYS A 72 5.13 4.36 12.83
N SER A 73 4.29 3.86 13.73
CA SER A 73 3.93 4.53 14.99
C SER A 73 4.48 3.74 16.16
N GLY A 74 5.66 4.14 16.64
CA GLY A 74 6.39 3.38 17.67
C GLY A 74 6.82 2.01 17.17
N LEU A 75 6.30 0.94 17.79
CA LEU A 75 6.51 -0.45 17.36
C LEU A 75 5.43 -0.94 16.39
N ASP A 76 4.33 -0.21 16.25
CA ASP A 76 3.23 -0.57 15.37
C ASP A 76 3.45 -0.06 13.95
N LEU A 77 3.06 -0.88 12.98
CA LEU A 77 2.91 -0.48 11.58
C LEU A 77 1.46 -0.09 11.32
N SER A 78 1.22 0.92 10.48
CA SER A 78 -0.09 1.23 9.93
C SER A 78 0.02 1.40 8.43
N ILE A 79 -0.98 0.89 7.70
CA ILE A 79 -1.06 0.98 6.25
C ILE A 79 -2.38 1.66 5.87
N THR A 80 -2.32 2.69 5.04
CA THR A 80 -3.50 3.30 4.42
C THR A 80 -3.52 2.95 2.94
N LEU A 81 -4.70 2.66 2.42
CA LEU A 81 -4.91 2.36 1.02
C LEU A 81 -6.11 3.16 0.49
N ALA A 82 -5.88 3.93 -0.57
CA ALA A 82 -6.88 4.81 -1.17
C ALA A 82 -6.84 4.73 -2.70
N TRP A 83 -7.98 4.98 -3.34
CA TRP A 83 -8.02 5.11 -4.80
C TRP A 83 -7.39 6.42 -5.24
N SER A 84 -6.48 6.39 -6.22
CA SER A 84 -5.85 7.62 -6.72
C SER A 84 -6.82 8.49 -7.52
N TYR A 85 -7.72 7.87 -8.28
CA TYR A 85 -8.68 8.59 -9.14
C TYR A 85 -10.02 8.87 -8.45
N TYR A 86 -10.51 7.91 -7.65
CA TYR A 86 -11.84 7.98 -7.03
C TYR A 86 -11.76 8.46 -5.57
N GLU A 87 -11.44 9.75 -5.37
CA GLU A 87 -11.20 10.34 -4.03
C GLU A 87 -12.37 10.19 -3.04
N GLN A 88 -13.60 9.99 -3.53
CA GLN A 88 -14.78 9.82 -2.68
C GLN A 88 -15.03 8.37 -2.22
N ARG A 89 -14.26 7.41 -2.72
CA ARG A 89 -14.42 6.01 -2.33
C ARG A 89 -13.86 5.76 -0.93
N PRO A 90 -14.42 4.81 -0.15
CA PRO A 90 -13.90 4.47 1.16
C PRO A 90 -12.40 4.15 1.14
N ILE A 91 -11.70 4.67 2.14
CA ILE A 91 -10.28 4.47 2.41
C ILE A 91 -10.14 3.30 3.38
N LEU A 92 -9.19 2.41 3.13
CA LEU A 92 -8.84 1.34 4.06
C LEU A 92 -7.67 1.80 4.92
N TRP A 93 -7.84 1.75 6.24
CA TRP A 93 -6.76 1.83 7.22
C TRP A 93 -6.53 0.47 7.87
N HIS A 94 -5.28 0.08 8.02
CA HIS A 94 -4.89 -1.22 8.55
C HIS A 94 -3.74 -1.10 9.56
N GLY A 95 -4.12 -1.05 10.85
CA GLY A 95 -3.21 -1.22 11.99
C GLY A 95 -3.18 -2.67 12.45
N GLN A 96 -3.61 -2.94 13.69
CA GLN A 96 -3.84 -4.32 14.18
C GLN A 96 -5.07 -4.97 13.52
N HIS A 97 -6.07 -4.15 13.18
CA HIS A 97 -7.29 -4.55 12.49
C HIS A 97 -7.57 -3.60 11.33
N SER A 98 -8.29 -4.08 10.33
CA SER A 98 -8.77 -3.27 9.20
C SER A 98 -9.97 -2.41 9.60
N VAL A 99 -9.96 -1.16 9.20
CA VAL A 99 -11.06 -0.20 9.37
C VAL A 99 -11.29 0.50 8.04
N TRP A 100 -12.53 0.51 7.58
CA TRP A 100 -12.95 1.28 6.41
C TRP A 100 -13.46 2.63 6.84
N MET A 101 -13.00 3.69 6.18
CA MET A 101 -13.37 5.07 6.49
C MET A 101 -13.98 5.74 5.27
N ASP A 102 -15.04 6.50 5.48
CA ASP A 102 -15.58 7.40 4.47
C ASP A 102 -14.57 8.51 4.18
N ALA A 103 -14.22 8.72 2.91
CA ALA A 103 -13.13 9.61 2.53
C ALA A 103 -13.44 11.10 2.81
N GLY A 104 -14.71 11.50 2.73
CA GLY A 104 -15.11 12.89 2.97
C GLY A 104 -15.19 13.26 4.44
N THR A 105 -15.54 12.31 5.30
CA THR A 105 -15.78 12.57 6.74
C THR A 105 -14.71 11.99 7.67
N GLY A 106 -13.89 11.04 7.19
CA GLY A 106 -12.92 10.30 8.00
C GLY A 106 -13.54 9.36 9.04
N LYS A 107 -14.86 9.18 9.02
CA LYS A 107 -15.57 8.30 9.97
C LYS A 107 -15.57 6.87 9.45
N GLN A 108 -15.58 5.92 10.38
CA GLN A 108 -15.77 4.51 10.05
C GLN A 108 -17.07 4.32 9.25
N CYS A 109 -17.00 3.50 8.21
CA CYS A 109 -18.11 3.15 7.34
C CYS A 109 -18.15 1.64 7.07
N ASP A 110 -19.17 1.18 6.36
CA ASP A 110 -19.29 -0.21 5.94
C ASP A 110 -18.24 -0.55 4.89
N ALA A 111 -17.76 -1.79 4.92
CA ALA A 111 -16.79 -2.29 3.97
C ALA A 111 -17.40 -2.34 2.55
N PRO A 112 -16.70 -1.81 1.52
CA PRO A 112 -17.18 -1.87 0.14
C PRO A 112 -17.10 -3.29 -0.43
N SER A 113 -17.69 -3.49 -1.62
CA SER A 113 -17.72 -4.81 -2.29
C SER A 113 -16.34 -5.38 -2.62
N TYR A 114 -15.33 -4.51 -2.82
CA TYR A 114 -13.94 -4.89 -3.11
C TYR A 114 -13.09 -5.08 -1.85
N SER A 115 -13.69 -5.02 -0.66
CA SER A 115 -12.97 -4.97 0.61
C SER A 115 -12.04 -6.17 0.85
N ALA A 116 -12.50 -7.38 0.54
CA ALA A 116 -11.73 -8.60 0.77
C ALA A 116 -10.36 -8.58 0.05
N SER A 117 -10.31 -8.09 -1.19
CA SER A 117 -9.09 -7.98 -1.98
C SER A 117 -8.12 -6.95 -1.38
N PHE A 118 -8.63 -5.79 -0.98
CA PHE A 118 -7.83 -4.72 -0.38
C PHE A 118 -7.27 -5.14 0.99
N GLU A 119 -8.09 -5.78 1.83
CA GLU A 119 -7.68 -6.31 3.12
C GLU A 119 -6.65 -7.45 3.01
N ALA A 120 -6.81 -8.34 2.02
CA ALA A 120 -5.83 -9.37 1.74
C ALA A 120 -4.49 -8.78 1.29
N PHE A 121 -4.53 -7.74 0.45
CA PHE A 121 -3.34 -7.04 -0.03
C PHE A 121 -2.57 -6.37 1.11
N VAL A 122 -3.21 -5.52 1.92
CA VAL A 122 -2.54 -4.80 3.02
C VAL A 122 -1.98 -5.75 4.07
N ARG A 123 -2.65 -6.87 4.36
CA ARG A 123 -2.14 -7.89 5.28
C ARG A 123 -0.88 -8.57 4.75
N ARG A 124 -0.81 -8.84 3.44
CA ARG A 124 0.42 -9.33 2.80
C ARG A 124 1.52 -8.29 2.88
N VAL A 125 1.25 -7.03 2.50
CA VAL A 125 2.25 -5.95 2.61
C VAL A 125 2.77 -5.81 4.04
N ARG A 126 1.88 -5.83 5.04
CA ARG A 126 2.25 -5.80 6.46
C ARG A 126 3.22 -6.92 6.82
N SER A 127 2.96 -8.16 6.37
CA SER A 127 3.85 -9.30 6.63
C SER A 127 5.24 -9.19 5.98
N LEU A 128 5.40 -8.38 4.92
CA LEU A 128 6.72 -8.13 4.31
C LEU A 128 7.59 -7.19 5.16
N LEU A 129 6.97 -6.41 6.05
CA LEU A 129 7.60 -5.30 6.77
C LEU A 129 7.79 -5.57 8.26
N ILE A 130 7.01 -6.49 8.83
CA ILE A 130 7.21 -6.98 10.19
C ILE A 130 8.25 -8.11 10.10
N PRO A 131 9.43 -7.97 10.73
CA PRO A 131 10.39 -9.06 10.79
C PRO A 131 9.74 -10.28 11.45
N ASP A 132 10.00 -11.48 10.95
CA ASP A 132 9.64 -12.70 11.67
C ASP A 132 10.26 -12.62 13.07
N GLU A 133 9.43 -12.45 14.11
CA GLU A 133 9.85 -12.73 15.47
C GLU A 133 10.04 -14.25 15.53
N ASN A 134 11.32 -14.66 15.45
CA ASN A 134 11.73 -16.06 15.62
C ASN A 134 10.99 -16.69 16.80
N HIS A 135 10.26 -17.78 16.53
CA HIS A 135 10.02 -18.82 17.52
C HIS A 135 11.30 -19.66 17.70
#